data_AF-A0AAW2VWN6-F1
#
_entry.id   AF-A0AAW2VWN6-F1
#
_cell.length_a   1.000
_cell.length_b   1.000
_cell.length_c   1.000
_cell.angle_alpha   90.00
_cell.angle_beta   90.00
_cell.angle_gamma   90.00
#
_symmetry.space_group_name_H-M   'P 1'
#
loop_
_entity.id
_entity.type
_entity.pdbx_description
1 polymer ?
#
loop_
_entity_poly.entity_id
_entity_poly.type
_entity_poly.pdbx_seq_one_letter_code
_entity_poly.pdbx_strand_id
1 'polypeptide(L)'
;MTPPIHRNICPDLGMQPCRYTNDIKCRVFVATFARAAQQWFNQLPPTVIGSFREFRSLFLHQFASSRKHRKTELSLFSIRQKEGESLKDYVLKFNTAALEVPSATQEVKASAFAQGLMDGDFFKSLAKKPATKFDVLLARAAKYINMEDAQASKREGRGEKRKKKQR
;
A
#
# COMPACT_ATOMS: atom_id res chain seq x y z
N MET A 1 -14.22 -15.57 -30.71
CA MET A 1 -14.28 -16.61 -29.66
C MET A 1 -12.87 -16.83 -29.14
N THR A 2 -12.57 -16.33 -27.94
CA THR A 2 -11.26 -16.51 -27.27
C THR A 2 -11.33 -17.76 -26.37
N PRO A 3 -10.35 -18.68 -26.41
CA PRO A 3 -10.35 -19.84 -25.51
C PRO A 3 -9.96 -19.41 -24.08
N PRO A 4 -10.46 -20.11 -23.04
CA PRO A 4 -10.13 -19.79 -21.66
C PRO A 4 -8.72 -20.25 -21.31
N ILE A 5 -7.97 -19.35 -20.66
CA ILE A 5 -6.66 -19.64 -20.07
C ILE A 5 -6.89 -20.53 -18.86
N HIS A 6 -6.71 -21.85 -19.01
CA HIS A 6 -6.60 -22.74 -17.88
C HIS A 6 -5.38 -22.34 -17.05
N ARG A 7 -5.62 -21.70 -15.90
CA ARG A 7 -4.63 -21.61 -14.82
C ARG A 7 -4.39 -23.04 -14.34
N ASN A 8 -3.35 -23.69 -14.85
CA ASN A 8 -2.81 -24.89 -14.24
C ASN A 8 -2.20 -24.49 -12.89
N ILE A 9 -3.05 -24.51 -11.86
CA ILE A 9 -2.66 -24.60 -10.47
C ILE A 9 -2.18 -26.04 -10.31
N CYS A 10 -0.86 -26.23 -10.15
CA CYS A 10 -0.33 -27.55 -9.78
C CYS A 10 -0.98 -27.99 -8.46
N PRO A 11 -1.60 -29.19 -8.40
CA PRO A 11 -2.09 -29.73 -7.15
C PRO A 11 -0.93 -30.22 -6.29
N ASP A 12 -1.12 -30.01 -5.01
CA ASP A 12 -0.26 -30.32 -3.87
C ASP A 12 0.25 -31.77 -3.84
N LEU A 13 1.56 -31.95 -3.94
CA LEU A 13 2.28 -33.14 -3.50
C LEU A 13 3.73 -32.76 -3.18
N GLY A 14 3.95 -32.36 -1.92
CA GLY A 14 5.26 -32.23 -1.31
C GLY A 14 6.04 -31.00 -1.77
N MET A 15 6.45 -30.15 -0.82
CA MET A 15 7.40 -29.06 -1.05
C MET A 15 8.79 -29.58 -1.48
N GLN A 16 8.90 -30.06 -2.72
CA GLN A 16 10.14 -29.98 -3.46
C GLN A 16 10.08 -28.71 -4.31
N PRO A 17 11.07 -27.80 -4.20
CA PRO A 17 11.17 -26.70 -5.14
C PRO A 17 11.31 -27.32 -6.53
N CYS A 18 10.35 -27.07 -7.42
CA CYS A 18 10.44 -27.50 -8.81
C CYS A 18 11.81 -27.09 -9.35
N ARG A 19 12.71 -28.07 -9.54
CA ARG A 19 14.06 -27.82 -10.07
C ARG A 19 13.94 -27.59 -11.57
N TYR A 20 13.36 -26.47 -11.97
CA TYR A 20 13.38 -26.05 -13.36
C TYR A 20 14.82 -25.80 -13.78
N THR A 21 15.17 -26.29 -14.97
CA THR A 21 16.44 -26.00 -15.63
C THR A 21 16.59 -24.50 -15.88
N ASN A 22 17.82 -23.99 -15.94
CA ASN A 22 18.06 -22.55 -16.11
C ASN A 22 17.40 -21.98 -17.37
N ASP A 23 17.36 -22.76 -18.45
CA ASP A 23 16.73 -22.37 -19.72
C ASP A 23 15.22 -22.20 -19.59
N ILE A 24 14.53 -23.07 -18.85
CA ILE A 24 13.08 -22.93 -18.58
C ILE A 24 12.83 -21.67 -17.77
N LYS A 25 13.62 -21.43 -16.71
CA LYS A 25 13.50 -20.23 -15.87
C LYS A 25 13.70 -18.95 -16.68
N CYS A 26 14.71 -18.91 -17.54
CA CYS A 26 14.97 -17.75 -18.41
C CYS A 26 13.81 -17.51 -19.38
N ARG A 27 13.33 -18.55 -20.08
CA ARG A 27 12.23 -18.40 -21.06
C ARG A 27 10.93 -17.91 -20.42
N VAL A 28 10.55 -18.49 -19.28
CA VAL A 28 9.35 -18.06 -18.55
C VAL A 28 9.50 -16.62 -18.06
N PHE A 29 10.69 -16.23 -17.58
CA PHE A 29 10.94 -14.88 -17.12
C PHE A 29 10.90 -13.85 -18.27
N VAL A 30 11.52 -14.14 -19.42
CA VAL A 30 11.44 -13.29 -20.62
C VAL A 30 10.01 -13.13 -21.10
N ALA A 31 9.18 -14.18 -21.00
CA ALA A 31 7.77 -14.11 -21.39
C ALA A 31 6.95 -13.10 -20.56
N THR A 32 7.42 -12.73 -19.36
CA THR A 32 6.79 -11.69 -18.53
C THR A 32 7.21 -10.26 -18.90
N PHE A 33 8.22 -10.09 -19.76
CA PHE A 33 8.73 -8.77 -20.09
C PHE A 33 7.73 -8.01 -20.94
N ALA A 34 7.57 -6.72 -20.63
CA ALA A 34 6.81 -5.78 -21.43
C ALA A 34 7.67 -4.56 -21.74
N ARG A 35 7.49 -3.99 -22.94
CA ARG A 35 8.03 -2.68 -23.34
C ARG A 35 9.54 -2.55 -23.06
N ALA A 36 9.92 -1.71 -22.09
CA ALA A 36 11.31 -1.41 -21.76
C ALA A 36 12.13 -2.67 -21.40
N ALA A 37 11.53 -3.66 -20.74
CA ALA A 37 12.21 -4.92 -20.41
C ALA A 37 12.50 -5.77 -21.65
N GLN A 38 11.60 -5.77 -22.64
CA GLN A 38 11.81 -6.47 -23.92
C GLN A 38 12.86 -5.76 -24.76
N GLN A 39 12.80 -4.42 -24.85
CA GLN A 39 13.79 -3.63 -25.60
C GLN A 39 15.19 -3.82 -25.04
N TRP A 40 15.35 -3.77 -23.73
CA TRP A 40 16.62 -4.05 -23.07
C TRP A 40 17.10 -5.48 -23.35
N PHE A 41 16.24 -6.49 -23.22
CA PHE A 41 16.61 -7.88 -23.47
C PHE A 41 17.10 -8.08 -24.90
N ASN A 42 16.46 -7.46 -25.89
CA ASN A 42 16.83 -7.54 -27.31
C ASN A 42 18.17 -6.82 -27.63
N GLN A 43 18.65 -5.95 -26.74
CA GLN A 43 19.95 -5.28 -26.88
C GLN A 43 21.10 -6.07 -26.24
N LEU A 44 20.80 -7.16 -25.51
CA LEU A 44 21.82 -8.00 -24.91
C LEU A 44 22.53 -8.86 -25.99
N PRO A 45 23.87 -8.97 -25.97
CA PRO A 45 24.57 -9.85 -26.88
C PRO A 45 24.17 -11.33 -26.68
N PRO A 46 24.15 -12.15 -27.74
CA PRO A 46 23.67 -13.55 -27.71
C PRO A 46 24.40 -14.49 -26.72
N THR A 47 25.51 -14.06 -26.13
CA THR A 47 26.44 -14.90 -25.34
C THR A 47 26.51 -14.54 -23.85
N VAL A 48 25.69 -13.61 -23.36
CA VAL A 48 25.89 -13.00 -22.03
C VAL A 48 25.21 -13.76 -20.87
N ILE A 49 24.32 -14.71 -21.15
CA ILE A 49 23.51 -15.37 -20.11
C ILE A 49 23.77 -16.88 -20.08
N GLY A 50 24.67 -17.32 -19.19
CA GLY A 50 24.96 -18.74 -18.97
C GLY A 50 24.05 -19.39 -17.90
N SER A 51 23.41 -18.58 -17.06
CA SER A 51 22.48 -19.07 -16.03
C SER A 51 21.35 -18.10 -15.72
N PHE A 52 20.27 -18.61 -15.11
CA PHE A 52 19.20 -17.76 -14.61
C PHE A 52 19.67 -16.79 -13.52
N ARG A 53 20.71 -17.18 -12.75
CA ARG A 53 21.29 -16.32 -11.70
C ARG A 53 21.96 -15.09 -12.30
N GLU A 54 22.75 -15.26 -13.36
CA GLU A 54 23.37 -14.16 -14.11
C GLU A 54 22.31 -13.28 -14.75
N PHE A 55 21.30 -13.91 -15.39
CA PHE A 55 20.20 -13.17 -16.00
C PHE A 55 19.46 -12.28 -14.99
N ARG A 56 19.11 -12.85 -13.83
CA ARG A 56 18.46 -12.12 -12.74
C ARG A 56 19.33 -10.96 -12.26
N SER A 57 20.65 -11.17 -12.15
CA SER A 57 21.59 -10.14 -11.71
C SER A 57 21.61 -8.96 -12.70
N LEU A 58 21.73 -9.23 -14.00
CA LEU A 58 21.71 -8.22 -15.06
C LEU A 58 20.40 -7.45 -15.09
N PHE A 59 19.26 -8.15 -14.99
CA PHE A 59 17.95 -7.52 -14.93
C PHE A 59 17.82 -6.60 -13.71
N LEU A 60 18.23 -7.06 -12.53
CA LEU A 60 18.20 -6.26 -11.31
C LEU A 60 19.13 -5.05 -11.37
N HIS A 61 20.27 -5.17 -12.05
CA HIS A 61 21.21 -4.08 -12.27
C HIS A 61 20.61 -3.02 -13.22
N GLN A 62 20.13 -3.44 -14.40
CA GLN A 62 19.52 -2.56 -15.40
C GLN A 62 18.34 -1.78 -14.82
N PHE A 63 17.43 -2.47 -14.12
CA PHE A 63 16.20 -1.90 -13.59
C PHE A 63 16.35 -1.49 -12.12
N ALA A 64 17.58 -1.25 -11.63
CA ALA A 64 17.83 -0.90 -10.23
C ALA A 64 17.11 0.39 -9.81
N SER A 65 17.11 1.41 -10.65
CA SER A 65 16.41 2.68 -10.45
C SER A 65 14.89 2.57 -10.61
N SER A 66 14.43 1.60 -11.41
CA SER A 66 12.99 1.29 -11.59
C SER A 66 12.41 0.49 -10.42
N ARG A 67 13.24 0.01 -9.49
CA ARG A 67 12.75 -0.56 -8.23
C ARG A 67 12.01 0.58 -7.53
N LYS A 68 10.70 0.43 -7.30
CA LYS A 68 9.98 1.29 -6.36
C LYS A 68 10.84 1.34 -5.10
N HIS A 69 11.37 2.52 -4.78
CA HIS A 69 12.20 2.68 -3.60
C HIS A 69 11.39 2.14 -2.44
N ARG A 70 11.95 1.19 -1.69
CA ARG A 70 11.25 0.66 -0.52
C ARG A 70 10.94 1.86 0.37
N LYS A 71 9.66 2.12 0.59
CA LYS A 71 9.24 3.19 1.49
C LYS A 71 9.81 2.85 2.87
N THR A 72 10.51 3.81 3.45
CA THR A 72 11.12 3.68 4.77
C THR A 72 10.10 4.07 5.84
N GLU A 73 10.38 3.75 7.09
CA GLU A 73 9.58 4.19 8.23
C GLU A 73 9.43 5.71 8.28
N LEU A 74 10.50 6.44 7.95
CA LEU A 74 10.51 7.90 7.85
C LEU A 74 9.48 8.44 6.84
N SER A 75 9.14 7.67 5.80
CA SER A 75 8.13 8.09 4.83
C SER A 75 6.73 8.23 5.44
N LEU A 76 6.40 7.48 6.51
CA LEU A 76 5.12 7.61 7.21
C LEU A 76 4.97 8.97 7.89
N PHE A 77 6.09 9.56 8.34
CA PHE A 77 6.12 10.88 8.96
C PHE A 77 5.89 12.02 7.98
N SER A 78 5.88 11.76 6.66
CA SER A 78 5.50 12.75 5.65
C SER A 78 3.99 12.83 5.42
N ILE A 79 3.22 11.86 5.92
CA ILE A 79 1.77 11.83 5.77
C ILE A 79 1.14 12.83 6.73
N ARG A 80 0.44 13.83 6.19
CA ARG A 80 -0.27 14.86 6.94
C ARG A 80 -1.76 14.83 6.65
N GLN A 81 -2.57 15.07 7.67
CA GLN A 81 -3.97 15.40 7.54
C GLN A 81 -4.06 16.80 6.94
N LYS A 82 -4.78 16.94 5.83
CA LYS A 82 -4.95 18.22 5.13
C LYS A 82 -6.09 19.02 5.74
N GLU A 83 -6.07 20.34 5.51
CA GLU A 83 -7.18 21.20 5.92
C GLU A 83 -8.48 20.75 5.22
N GLY A 84 -9.56 20.60 5.99
CA GLY A 84 -10.84 20.09 5.50
C GLY A 84 -10.88 18.57 5.25
N GLU A 85 -9.78 17.83 5.43
CA GLU A 85 -9.78 16.36 5.31
C GLU A 85 -10.40 15.73 6.56
N SER A 86 -11.41 14.88 6.37
CA SER A 86 -12.05 14.15 7.47
C SER A 86 -11.06 13.20 8.15
N LEU A 87 -11.31 12.86 9.43
CA LEU A 87 -10.47 11.89 10.13
C LEU A 87 -10.50 10.53 9.42
N LYS A 88 -11.65 10.16 8.83
CA LYS A 88 -11.84 8.92 8.08
C LYS A 88 -10.93 8.85 6.85
N ASP A 89 -10.88 9.91 6.06
CA ASP A 89 -10.04 9.96 4.86
C ASP A 89 -8.56 9.96 5.21
N TYR A 90 -8.18 10.68 6.27
CA TYR A 90 -6.82 10.64 6.78
C TYR A 90 -6.42 9.24 7.25
N VAL A 91 -7.27 8.55 8.02
CA VAL A 91 -7.03 7.17 8.48
C VAL A 91 -6.86 6.22 7.29
N LEU A 92 -7.72 6.32 6.28
CA LEU A 92 -7.63 5.51 5.07
C LEU A 92 -6.29 5.73 4.36
N LYS A 93 -5.94 7.00 4.11
CA LYS A 93 -4.68 7.38 3.46
C LYS A 93 -3.45 6.88 4.23
N PHE A 94 -3.44 7.04 5.56
CA PHE A 94 -2.33 6.59 6.38
C PHE A 94 -2.23 5.05 6.38
N ASN A 95 -3.34 4.33 6.50
CA ASN A 95 -3.35 2.87 6.48
C ASN A 95 -2.82 2.31 5.15
N THR A 96 -3.20 2.91 4.01
CA THR A 96 -2.65 2.52 2.71
C THR A 96 -1.13 2.71 2.67
N ALA A 97 -0.61 3.83 3.17
CA ALA A 97 0.84 4.06 3.23
C ALA A 97 1.55 3.08 4.19
N ALA A 98 0.94 2.76 5.33
CA ALA A 98 1.50 1.84 6.32
C ALA A 98 1.60 0.39 5.82
N LEU A 99 0.74 -0.03 4.89
CA LEU A 99 0.83 -1.34 4.23
C LEU A 99 2.05 -1.47 3.32
N GLU A 100 2.54 -0.35 2.76
CA GLU A 100 3.75 -0.32 1.93
C GLU A 100 5.05 -0.34 2.75
N VAL A 101 4.96 -0.21 4.08
CA VAL A 101 6.09 -0.21 5.02
C VAL A 101 5.90 -1.30 6.09
N PRO A 102 6.03 -2.60 5.73
CA PRO A 102 5.80 -3.71 6.67
C PRO A 102 6.83 -3.77 7.80
N SER A 103 7.99 -3.11 7.67
CA SER A 103 9.01 -3.06 8.72
C SER A 103 8.62 -2.16 9.90
N ALA A 104 7.72 -1.18 9.68
CA ALA A 104 7.36 -0.20 10.69
C ALA A 104 6.63 -0.86 11.88
N THR A 105 7.16 -0.65 13.09
CA THR A 105 6.54 -1.14 14.33
C THR A 105 5.22 -0.43 14.63
N GLN A 106 4.44 -0.96 15.58
CA GLN A 106 3.19 -0.33 16.01
C GLN A 106 3.46 1.06 16.61
N GLU A 107 4.57 1.24 17.32
CA GLU A 107 4.96 2.47 17.98
C GLU A 107 5.37 3.54 16.96
N VAL A 108 6.12 3.14 15.93
CA VAL A 108 6.51 4.01 14.83
C VAL A 108 5.26 4.47 14.06
N LYS A 109 4.35 3.55 13.73
CA LYS A 109 3.08 3.87 13.06
C LYS A 109 2.23 4.81 13.90
N ALA A 110 2.09 4.54 15.20
CA ALA A 110 1.31 5.39 16.10
C ALA A 110 1.90 6.81 16.22
N SER A 111 3.22 6.92 16.35
CA SER A 111 3.93 8.20 16.43
C SER A 111 3.80 9.01 15.14
N ALA A 112 4.06 8.38 13.99
CA ALA A 112 3.92 9.02 12.70
C ALA A 112 2.47 9.45 12.42
N PHE A 113 1.49 8.62 12.78
CA PHE A 113 0.07 8.96 12.65
C PHE A 113 -0.27 10.18 13.49
N ALA A 114 0.12 10.20 14.77
CA ALA A 114 -0.18 11.29 15.68
C ALA A 114 0.48 12.61 15.26
N GLN A 115 1.73 12.57 14.78
CA GLN A 115 2.42 13.74 14.25
C GLN A 115 1.79 14.28 12.96
N GLY A 116 1.15 13.41 12.18
CA GLY A 116 0.48 13.81 10.95
C GLY A 116 -0.91 14.40 11.15
N LEU A 117 -1.51 14.30 12.35
CA LEU A 117 -2.84 14.84 12.61
C LEU A 117 -2.86 16.37 12.60
N MET A 118 -3.99 16.90 12.17
CA MET A 118 -4.32 18.31 12.37
C MET A 118 -4.88 18.52 13.78
N ASP A 119 -4.80 19.75 14.27
CA ASP A 119 -5.46 20.15 15.51
C ASP A 119 -6.96 19.88 15.43
N GLY A 120 -7.47 19.10 16.39
CA GLY A 120 -8.86 18.67 16.40
C GLY A 120 -9.19 17.85 17.65
N ASP A 121 -10.44 17.42 17.78
CA ASP A 121 -10.89 16.69 18.96
C ASP A 121 -10.16 15.36 19.15
N PHE A 122 -9.88 14.66 18.04
CA PHE A 122 -9.10 13.42 18.10
C PHE A 122 -7.66 13.66 18.55
N PHE A 123 -6.98 14.67 17.98
CA PHE A 123 -5.63 15.07 18.39
C PHE A 123 -5.57 15.42 19.88
N LYS A 124 -6.50 16.26 20.37
CA LYS A 124 -6.62 16.60 21.80
C LYS A 124 -6.81 15.36 22.67
N SER A 125 -7.57 14.37 22.19
CA SER A 125 -7.75 13.09 22.91
C SER A 125 -6.45 12.30 23.05
N LEU A 126 -5.58 12.33 22.03
CA LEU A 126 -4.28 11.67 22.06
C LEU A 126 -3.31 12.43 22.96
N ALA A 127 -3.32 13.77 22.94
CA ALA A 127 -2.52 14.59 23.84
C ALA A 127 -2.85 14.32 25.32
N LYS A 128 -4.15 14.15 25.65
CA LYS A 128 -4.60 13.82 27.01
C LYS A 128 -4.27 12.38 27.42
N LYS A 129 -4.43 11.42 26.50
CA LYS A 129 -4.17 10.00 26.77
C LYS A 129 -3.44 9.40 25.58
N PRO A 130 -2.09 9.41 25.60
CA PRO A 130 -1.31 8.87 24.49
C PRO A 130 -1.69 7.42 24.16
N ALA A 131 -1.63 7.08 22.88
CA ALA A 131 -1.79 5.72 22.40
C ALA A 131 -0.46 5.29 21.75
N THR A 132 0.24 4.35 22.38
CA THR A 132 1.56 3.89 21.92
C THR A 132 1.47 2.78 20.89
N LYS A 133 0.38 2.03 20.86
CA LYS A 133 0.13 0.99 19.86
C LYS A 133 -0.87 1.46 18.80
N PHE A 134 -0.59 1.12 17.54
CA PHE A 134 -1.33 1.64 16.39
C PHE A 134 -2.74 1.05 16.30
N ASP A 135 -2.94 -0.22 16.65
CA ASP A 135 -4.26 -0.86 16.78
C ASP A 135 -5.17 -0.15 17.80
N VAL A 136 -4.65 0.19 18.98
CA VAL A 136 -5.37 0.93 20.03
C VAL A 136 -5.74 2.33 19.55
N LEU A 137 -4.83 2.98 18.81
CA LEU A 137 -5.06 4.28 18.19
C LEU A 137 -6.19 4.18 17.16
N LEU A 138 -6.17 3.20 16.26
CA LEU A 138 -7.21 3.00 15.24
C LEU A 138 -8.58 2.69 15.85
N ALA A 139 -8.63 1.86 16.89
CA ALA A 139 -9.86 1.57 17.61
C ALA A 139 -10.46 2.84 18.23
N ARG A 140 -9.61 3.77 18.70
CA ARG A 140 -10.05 5.08 19.19
C ARG A 140 -10.50 5.98 18.04
N ALA A 141 -9.75 6.05 16.94
CA ALA A 141 -10.10 6.85 15.77
C ALA A 141 -11.48 6.47 15.22
N ALA A 142 -11.80 5.17 15.16
CA ALA A 142 -13.10 4.67 14.74
C ALA A 142 -14.26 5.27 15.57
N LYS A 143 -14.08 5.45 16.88
CA LYS A 143 -15.09 6.10 17.73
C LYS A 143 -15.30 7.57 17.33
N TYR A 144 -14.23 8.27 16.99
CA TYR A 144 -14.31 9.68 16.56
C TYR A 144 -14.90 9.83 15.17
N ILE A 145 -14.56 8.94 14.23
CA ILE A 145 -15.18 8.88 12.91
C ILE A 145 -16.70 8.69 13.04
N ASN A 146 -17.14 7.73 13.86
CA ASN A 146 -18.57 7.50 14.10
C ASN A 146 -19.26 8.73 14.72
N MET A 147 -18.57 9.47 15.59
CA MET A 147 -19.09 10.71 16.16
C MET A 147 -19.21 11.82 15.10
N GLU A 148 -18.20 12.00 14.24
CA GLU A 148 -18.22 12.96 13.12
C GLU A 148 -19.38 12.65 12.16
N ASP A 149 -19.53 11.38 11.75
CA ASP A 149 -20.61 10.91 10.87
C ASP A 149 -22.01 11.13 11.51
N ALA A 150 -22.15 10.87 12.82
CA ALA A 150 -23.39 11.13 13.55
C ALA A 150 -23.72 12.63 13.70
N GLN A 151 -22.71 13.49 13.72
CA GLN A 151 -22.91 14.94 13.74
C GLN A 151 -23.29 15.48 12.35
N ALA A 152 -22.66 14.97 11.29
CA ALA A 152 -22.96 15.35 9.92
C ALA A 152 -24.42 15.05 9.56
N SER A 153 -24.88 13.82 9.81
CA SER A 153 -26.28 13.40 9.57
C SER A 153 -27.31 14.26 10.32
N LYS A 154 -27.02 14.67 11.56
CA LYS A 154 -27.90 15.60 12.32
C LYS A 154 -27.97 16.99 11.69
N ARG A 155 -26.89 17.48 11.09
CA ARG A 155 -26.85 18.79 10.41
C ARG A 155 -27.68 18.76 9.12
N GLU A 156 -27.55 17.68 8.34
CA GLU A 156 -28.32 17.47 7.11
C GLU A 156 -29.82 17.41 7.38
N GLY A 157 -30.26 16.61 8.35
CA GLY A 157 -31.67 16.50 8.71
C GLY A 157 -32.28 17.80 9.27
N ARG A 158 -31.47 18.70 9.85
CA ARG A 158 -31.93 20.05 10.25
C ARG A 158 -32.02 21.02 9.06
N GLY A 159 -31.13 20.89 8.08
CA GLY A 159 -31.15 21.68 6.85
C GLY A 159 -32.38 21.40 5.99
N GLU A 160 -32.78 20.13 5.88
CA GLU A 160 -33.98 19.73 5.13
C GLU A 160 -35.28 20.22 5.78
N LYS A 161 -35.39 20.14 7.12
CA LYS A 161 -36.56 20.64 7.86
C LYS A 161 -36.75 22.16 7.69
N ARG A 162 -35.66 22.93 7.58
CA ARG A 162 -35.73 24.37 7.33
C ARG A 162 -36.20 24.70 5.91
N LYS A 163 -35.73 23.98 4.89
CA LYS A 163 -36.18 24.16 3.50
C LYS A 163 -37.66 23.81 3.28
N LYS A 164 -38.20 22.85 4.03
CA LYS A 164 -39.61 22.45 3.94
C LYS A 164 -40.58 23.42 4.65
N LYS A 165 -40.08 24.29 5.53
CA LYS A 165 -40.89 25.30 6.24
C LYS A 165 -40.92 26.66 5.54
N GLN A 166 -40.19 26.79 4.43
CA GLN A 166 -40.05 28.01 3.62
C GLN A 166 -40.61 27.84 2.19
N ARG A 167 -41.28 26.72 1.92
CA ARG A 167 -42.11 26.44 0.74
C ARG A 167 -43.55 26.30 1.20
#